data_AF-A0A3B9BAV2-F1
#
_entry.id   AF-A0A3B9BAV2-F1
#
_cell.length_a   1.000
_cell.length_b   1.000
_cell.length_c   1.000
_cell.angle_alpha   90.00
_cell.angle_beta   90.00
_cell.angle_gamma   90.00
#
_symmetry.space_group_name_H-M   'P 1'
#
loop_
_entity.id
_entity.type
_entity.pdbx_description
1 polymer ?
#
loop_
_entity_poly.entity_id
_entity_poly.type
_entity_poly.pdbx_seq_one_letter_code
_entity_poly.pdbx_strand_id
1 'polypeptide(L)'
;FRNEGDARTGTGTGARGLECAVFSAESPSNDFQKVLSFSKEDLSHTEEVISIEGVSLIPDSNSDTRFEFVISTEKKSAYPKNLINFQKPGTGVWSIDLLQSENGLDSFKLDEMTTIARSEKGSTLHYKDPVAFTSNDGNTHIVFCHHPFSWSSSNSGLLTRKKKQASFELISENILERGNSWDVACSRVTEKLSVPKIGPFADLPDLSIYFYDGAECLRPLDQNAKAAKRPRGYSCEELGGLAWGWDTEFPKLNKLSIDFPLFISPHGTGCSRYASAVSLADGSIFAAWQQSQKDESQPLVGNHLSTEEVERILKD
;
A
#
# COMPACT_ATOMS: atom_id res chain seq x y z
N PHE A 1 7.27 1.08 9.37
CA PHE A 1 7.10 2.40 10.00
C PHE A 1 8.05 3.40 9.36
N ARG A 2 7.68 4.69 9.25
CA ARG A 2 8.60 5.73 8.77
C ARG A 2 9.27 6.39 9.98
N ASN A 3 10.58 6.58 9.92
CA ASN A 3 11.28 7.49 10.82
C ASN A 3 11.26 8.91 10.24
N GLU A 4 11.61 9.89 11.06
CA GLU A 4 11.95 11.24 10.60
C GLU A 4 13.02 11.16 9.50
N GLY A 5 12.80 11.84 8.37
CA GLY A 5 13.59 11.65 7.15
C GLY A 5 12.79 11.04 6.00
N ASP A 6 12.01 11.87 5.32
CA ASP A 6 11.34 11.49 4.07
C ASP A 6 11.43 12.61 3.02
N ALA A 7 10.64 12.50 1.95
CA ALA A 7 10.60 13.49 0.87
C ALA A 7 10.26 14.91 1.34
N ARG A 8 9.65 15.10 2.52
CA ARG A 8 9.30 16.41 3.10
C ARG A 8 10.50 17.14 3.68
N THR A 9 11.33 16.46 4.46
CA THR A 9 12.43 17.08 5.24
C THR A 9 13.81 16.84 4.62
N GLY A 10 13.90 15.96 3.63
CA GLY A 10 15.14 15.57 2.96
C GLY A 10 15.79 14.35 3.60
N THR A 11 16.54 13.58 2.79
CA THR A 11 17.11 12.28 3.16
C THR A 11 18.17 12.33 4.27
N GLY A 12 18.61 13.52 4.68
CA GLY A 12 19.62 13.72 5.73
C GLY A 12 19.07 13.96 7.14
N THR A 13 17.74 14.04 7.32
CA THR A 13 17.12 14.34 8.63
C THR A 13 16.88 13.12 9.52
N GLY A 14 17.02 11.90 8.98
CA GLY A 14 17.04 10.67 9.77
C GLY A 14 17.12 9.42 8.91
N ALA A 15 17.12 8.25 9.55
CA ALA A 15 17.41 6.98 8.88
C ALA A 15 16.19 6.42 8.14
N ARG A 16 16.31 6.26 6.82
CA ARG A 16 15.24 5.83 5.91
C ARG A 16 15.10 4.31 5.83
N GLY A 17 13.86 3.83 5.86
CA GLY A 17 13.47 2.45 5.52
C GLY A 17 14.35 1.40 6.20
N LEU A 18 14.39 1.43 7.53
CA LEU A 18 15.34 0.68 8.35
C LEU A 18 15.16 -0.84 8.30
N GLU A 19 13.91 -1.28 8.40
CA GLU A 19 13.57 -2.66 8.75
C GLU A 19 12.24 -3.05 8.09
N CYS A 20 12.20 -4.24 7.52
CA CYS A 20 10.97 -4.96 7.22
C CYS A 20 10.66 -5.87 8.41
N ALA A 21 9.51 -5.72 9.05
CA ALA A 21 9.18 -6.48 10.25
C ALA A 21 7.75 -7.01 10.22
N VAL A 22 7.57 -8.22 10.77
CA VAL A 22 6.25 -8.83 11.00
C VAL A 22 6.02 -8.89 12.50
N PHE A 23 4.82 -8.49 12.91
CA PHE A 23 4.38 -8.57 14.29
C PHE A 23 3.17 -9.51 14.37
N SER A 24 3.09 -10.27 15.46
CA SER A 24 2.03 -11.25 15.69
C SER A 24 1.43 -11.08 17.07
N ALA A 25 0.13 -11.38 17.20
CA ALA A 25 -0.64 -11.42 18.43
C ALA A 25 -1.73 -12.49 18.30
N GLU A 26 -2.19 -13.04 19.43
CA GLU A 26 -3.29 -14.02 19.44
C GLU A 26 -4.65 -13.39 19.14
N SER A 27 -4.79 -12.09 19.42
CA SER A 27 -5.99 -11.29 19.14
C SER A 27 -5.60 -9.84 18.85
N PRO A 28 -6.42 -9.09 18.08
CA PRO A 28 -6.22 -7.65 17.83
C PRO A 28 -6.13 -6.77 19.09
N SER A 29 -6.62 -7.26 20.22
CA SER A 29 -6.58 -6.55 21.51
C SER A 29 -5.34 -6.84 22.35
N ASN A 30 -4.47 -7.76 21.93
CA ASN A 30 -3.25 -8.10 22.65
C ASN A 30 -2.04 -7.27 22.18
N ASP A 31 -0.98 -7.32 22.99
CA ASP A 31 0.31 -6.75 22.62
C ASP A 31 0.95 -7.55 21.47
N PHE A 32 1.24 -6.85 20.40
CA PHE A 32 1.91 -7.40 19.22
C PHE A 32 3.40 -7.60 19.48
N GLN A 33 3.89 -8.81 19.25
CA GLN A 33 5.30 -9.17 19.36
C GLN A 33 5.94 -9.25 17.98
N LYS A 34 7.15 -8.69 17.83
CA LYS A 34 7.92 -8.82 16.58
C LYS A 34 8.40 -10.27 16.43
N VAL A 35 7.96 -10.94 15.36
CA VAL A 35 8.27 -12.34 15.08
C VAL A 35 9.21 -12.53 13.89
N LEU A 36 9.37 -11.52 13.05
CA LEU A 36 10.28 -11.53 11.91
C LEU A 36 10.85 -10.14 11.70
N SER A 37 12.11 -10.07 11.26
CA SER A 37 12.81 -8.84 10.92
C SER A 37 13.83 -9.09 9.82
N PHE A 38 13.86 -8.21 8.82
CA PHE A 38 14.91 -8.11 7.83
C PHE A 38 15.43 -6.68 7.77
N SER A 39 16.75 -6.54 7.85
CA SER A 39 17.47 -5.29 7.56
C SER A 39 17.58 -5.04 6.06
N LYS A 40 18.14 -3.89 5.68
CA LYS A 40 18.45 -3.61 4.27
C LYS A 40 19.54 -4.53 3.75
N GLU A 41 20.52 -4.84 4.59
CA GLU A 41 21.61 -5.76 4.30
C GLU A 41 21.09 -7.17 4.05
N ASP A 42 20.13 -7.63 4.86
CA ASP A 42 19.47 -8.92 4.67
C ASP A 42 18.70 -9.01 3.34
N LEU A 43 18.20 -7.89 2.82
CA LEU A 43 17.48 -7.83 1.54
C LEU A 43 18.39 -7.46 0.34
N SER A 44 19.68 -7.23 0.56
CA SER A 44 20.63 -6.78 -0.48
C SER A 44 21.28 -7.95 -1.22
N HIS A 45 20.49 -8.69 -2.02
CA HIS A 45 20.99 -9.85 -2.77
C HIS A 45 21.52 -9.51 -4.15
N THR A 46 20.64 -9.00 -5.03
CA THR A 46 21.02 -8.69 -6.42
C THR A 46 21.64 -7.30 -6.54
N GLU A 47 21.15 -6.37 -5.73
CA GLU A 47 21.53 -4.95 -5.72
C GLU A 47 21.46 -4.45 -4.28
N GLU A 48 22.30 -3.48 -3.93
CA GLU A 48 22.29 -2.85 -2.61
C GLU A 48 20.93 -2.17 -2.37
N VAL A 49 20.23 -2.57 -1.31
CA VAL A 49 18.99 -1.95 -0.85
C VAL A 49 19.34 -0.77 0.04
N ILE A 50 18.84 0.42 -0.31
CA ILE A 50 19.08 1.66 0.43
C ILE A 50 17.87 2.13 1.23
N SER A 51 16.67 1.62 0.89
CA SER A 51 15.44 1.87 1.63
C SER A 51 14.43 0.75 1.44
N ILE A 52 13.59 0.50 2.44
CA ILE A 52 12.46 -0.43 2.41
C ILE A 52 11.19 0.35 2.69
N GLU A 53 10.14 0.15 1.88
CA GLU A 53 8.84 0.78 2.10
C GLU A 53 7.74 0.00 1.40
N GLY A 54 6.65 -0.27 2.14
CA GLY A 54 5.50 -0.98 1.61
C GLY A 54 5.75 -2.48 1.48
N VAL A 55 4.91 -3.28 2.11
CA VAL A 55 5.03 -4.74 2.11
C VAL A 55 3.65 -5.38 2.15
N SER A 56 3.55 -6.61 1.63
CA SER A 56 2.36 -7.44 1.72
C SER A 56 2.77 -8.87 2.04
N LEU A 57 2.18 -9.45 3.08
CA LEU A 57 2.40 -10.83 3.49
C LEU A 57 1.11 -11.61 3.25
N ILE A 58 1.16 -12.63 2.40
CA ILE A 58 0.00 -13.47 2.10
C ILE A 58 0.34 -14.96 2.26
N PRO A 59 -0.64 -15.82 2.57
CA PRO A 59 -0.44 -17.25 2.46
C PRO A 59 -0.20 -17.66 1.00
N ASP A 60 0.59 -18.71 0.79
CA ASP A 60 0.76 -19.32 -0.53
C ASP A 60 -0.57 -19.97 -0.96
N SER A 61 -1.02 -19.65 -2.17
CA SER A 61 -2.22 -20.23 -2.77
C SER A 61 -2.24 -21.78 -2.83
N ASN A 62 -1.10 -22.45 -2.67
CA ASN A 62 -0.93 -23.89 -2.78
C ASN A 62 -0.52 -24.56 -1.45
N SER A 63 -0.40 -23.84 -0.34
CA SER A 63 0.02 -24.40 0.95
C SER A 63 -0.45 -23.58 2.15
N ASP A 64 -0.97 -24.27 3.17
CA ASP A 64 -1.41 -23.64 4.42
C ASP A 64 -0.26 -23.24 5.35
N THR A 65 0.97 -23.70 5.06
CA THR A 65 2.14 -23.40 5.90
C THR A 65 3.14 -22.46 5.24
N ARG A 66 2.97 -22.15 3.95
CA ARG A 66 3.90 -21.27 3.22
C ARG A 66 3.33 -19.88 3.12
N PHE A 67 4.24 -18.92 3.13
CA PHE A 67 3.93 -17.51 2.99
C PHE A 67 4.74 -16.91 1.85
N GLU A 68 4.12 -15.94 1.20
CA GLU A 68 4.77 -15.07 0.25
C GLU A 68 4.87 -13.67 0.85
N PHE A 69 6.09 -13.14 0.87
CA PHE A 69 6.36 -11.80 1.33
C PHE A 69 6.75 -10.93 0.14
N VAL A 70 5.85 -10.04 -0.24
CA VAL A 70 6.03 -9.09 -1.33
C VAL A 70 6.56 -7.79 -0.73
N ILE A 71 7.76 -7.37 -1.10
CA ILE A 71 8.48 -6.29 -0.45
C ILE A 71 8.89 -5.26 -1.50
N SER A 72 8.57 -3.98 -1.26
CA SER A 72 9.07 -2.89 -2.08
C SER A 72 10.37 -2.33 -1.51
N THR A 73 11.41 -2.29 -2.34
CA THR A 73 12.77 -1.86 -1.98
C THR A 73 13.26 -0.77 -2.94
N GLU A 74 13.96 0.22 -2.40
CA GLU A 74 14.76 1.17 -3.16
C GLU A 74 16.15 0.59 -3.34
N LYS A 75 16.48 0.23 -4.59
CA LYS A 75 17.80 -0.32 -4.94
C LYS A 75 18.70 0.79 -5.42
N LYS A 76 19.99 0.69 -5.11
CA LYS A 76 21.04 1.62 -5.54
C LYS A 76 21.34 1.47 -7.04
N SER A 77 20.35 1.84 -7.83
CA SER A 77 20.35 1.75 -9.28
C SER A 77 20.22 3.15 -9.85
N ALA A 78 20.90 3.39 -10.97
CA ALA A 78 20.87 4.68 -11.66
C ALA A 78 19.55 4.85 -12.43
N TYR A 79 19.07 6.09 -12.53
CA TYR A 79 18.01 6.44 -13.48
C TYR A 79 18.48 6.17 -14.92
N PRO A 80 17.54 6.00 -15.87
CA PRO A 80 17.87 5.93 -17.29
C PRO A 80 18.78 7.09 -17.72
N LYS A 81 19.71 6.85 -18.66
CA LYS A 81 20.77 7.81 -19.02
C LYS A 81 20.24 9.20 -19.39
N ASN A 82 19.10 9.27 -20.07
CA ASN A 82 18.46 10.54 -20.47
C ASN A 82 17.81 11.29 -19.29
N LEU A 83 17.64 10.64 -18.14
CA LEU A 83 17.02 11.19 -16.93
C LEU A 83 17.99 11.24 -15.73
N ILE A 84 19.25 10.83 -15.91
CA ILE A 84 20.22 10.66 -14.82
C ILE A 84 20.42 11.95 -13.99
N ASN A 85 20.37 13.12 -14.65
CA ASN A 85 20.55 14.42 -14.00
C ASN A 85 19.39 14.81 -13.07
N PHE A 86 18.28 14.07 -13.08
CA PHE A 86 17.15 14.29 -12.18
C PHE A 86 17.19 13.40 -10.93
N GLN A 87 18.07 12.39 -10.89
CA GLN A 87 18.20 11.52 -9.73
C GLN A 87 18.80 12.29 -8.55
N LYS A 88 18.13 12.24 -7.40
CA LYS A 88 18.64 12.88 -6.18
C LYS A 88 19.83 12.07 -5.65
N PRO A 89 20.89 12.74 -5.15
CA PRO A 89 22.01 12.04 -4.51
C PRO A 89 21.53 11.12 -3.36
N GLY A 90 22.07 9.91 -3.29
CA GLY A 90 21.71 8.93 -2.26
C GLY A 90 20.32 8.31 -2.42
N THR A 91 19.69 8.45 -3.60
CA THR A 91 18.43 7.77 -3.95
C THR A 91 18.66 6.78 -5.08
N GLY A 92 17.68 5.91 -5.28
CA GLY A 92 17.73 4.78 -6.19
C GLY A 92 16.45 4.63 -7.00
N VAL A 93 16.24 3.44 -7.53
CA VAL A 93 15.01 3.06 -8.24
C VAL A 93 14.25 2.06 -7.39
N TRP A 94 12.94 2.22 -7.34
CA TRP A 94 12.08 1.35 -6.53
C TRP A 94 11.60 0.17 -7.35
N SER A 95 11.66 -1.02 -6.77
CA SER A 95 11.21 -2.28 -7.36
C SER A 95 10.49 -3.13 -6.33
N ILE A 96 9.78 -4.15 -6.79
CA ILE A 96 9.06 -5.10 -5.93
C ILE A 96 9.74 -6.46 -6.04
N ASP A 97 10.10 -7.00 -4.88
CA ASP A 97 10.71 -8.29 -4.69
C ASP A 97 9.74 -9.27 -4.01
N LEU A 98 9.97 -10.56 -4.20
CA LEU A 98 9.23 -11.67 -3.62
C LEU A 98 10.18 -12.59 -2.86
N LEU A 99 9.83 -12.85 -1.60
CA LEU A 99 10.37 -13.93 -0.78
C LEU A 99 9.29 -14.99 -0.58
N GLN A 100 9.71 -16.25 -0.55
CA GLN A 100 8.83 -17.37 -0.25
C GLN A 100 9.38 -18.14 0.95
N SER A 101 8.48 -18.56 1.84
CA SER A 101 8.84 -19.42 2.96
C SER A 101 8.56 -20.88 2.64
N GLU A 102 9.31 -21.80 3.26
CA GLU A 102 9.11 -23.23 3.05
C GLU A 102 8.06 -23.84 3.98
N ASN A 103 8.05 -23.40 5.24
CA ASN A 103 7.19 -23.90 6.31
C ASN A 103 7.18 -22.92 7.50
N GLY A 104 6.32 -21.91 7.47
CA GLY A 104 6.19 -20.89 8.52
C GLY A 104 6.96 -19.60 8.21
N LEU A 105 6.78 -18.57 9.04
CA LEU A 105 7.36 -17.24 8.84
C LEU A 105 8.87 -17.16 9.10
N ASP A 106 9.45 -18.12 9.81
CA ASP A 106 10.88 -18.20 10.13
C ASP A 106 11.71 -18.87 9.03
N SER A 107 11.05 -19.37 7.97
CA SER A 107 11.67 -20.20 6.92
C SER A 107 11.78 -19.50 5.56
N PHE A 108 11.79 -18.16 5.53
CA PHE A 108 12.04 -17.41 4.30
C PHE A 108 13.46 -17.64 3.81
N LYS A 109 13.59 -17.95 2.52
CA LYS A 109 14.89 -18.08 1.85
C LYS A 109 15.31 -16.77 1.22
N LEU A 110 16.14 -16.04 1.96
CA LEU A 110 16.63 -14.73 1.54
C LEU A 110 17.43 -14.81 0.23
N ASP A 111 18.28 -15.84 0.09
CA ASP A 111 19.08 -16.09 -1.12
C ASP A 111 18.25 -16.43 -2.38
N GLU A 112 16.99 -16.81 -2.22
CA GLU A 112 16.04 -17.06 -3.31
C GLU A 112 15.14 -15.84 -3.60
N MET A 113 15.42 -14.66 -3.04
CA MET A 113 14.65 -13.44 -3.32
C MET A 113 14.67 -13.09 -4.81
N THR A 114 13.49 -12.82 -5.39
CA THR A 114 13.36 -12.47 -6.81
C THR A 114 12.67 -11.13 -7.03
N THR A 115 13.20 -10.32 -7.95
CA THR A 115 12.48 -9.11 -8.38
C THR A 115 11.38 -9.47 -9.35
N ILE A 116 10.13 -9.26 -8.92
CA ILE A 116 8.94 -9.57 -9.69
C ILE A 116 8.39 -8.34 -10.45
N ALA A 117 8.82 -7.13 -10.09
CA ALA A 117 8.40 -5.91 -10.78
C ALA A 117 9.45 -4.81 -10.73
N ARG A 118 9.76 -4.22 -11.89
CA ARG A 118 10.64 -3.05 -12.04
C ARG A 118 10.28 -2.30 -13.34
N SER A 119 10.65 -1.04 -13.43
CA SER A 119 10.46 -0.23 -14.64
C SER A 119 11.74 0.52 -15.00
N GLU A 120 11.96 0.71 -16.30
CA GLU A 120 12.97 1.63 -16.83
C GLU A 120 12.32 2.86 -17.49
N LYS A 121 10.98 2.93 -17.49
CA LYS A 121 10.24 4.02 -18.12
C LYS A 121 10.20 5.21 -17.18
N GLY A 122 10.63 6.39 -17.65
CA GLY A 122 10.56 7.62 -16.87
C GLY A 122 9.16 7.95 -16.33
N SER A 123 8.09 7.59 -17.04
CA SER A 123 6.71 7.85 -16.61
C SER A 123 6.22 6.96 -15.47
N THR A 124 6.85 5.81 -15.23
CA THR A 124 6.43 4.80 -14.26
C THR A 124 7.65 4.18 -13.55
N LEU A 125 8.70 4.98 -13.34
CA LEU A 125 10.05 4.49 -12.99
C LEU A 125 10.12 3.75 -11.65
N HIS A 126 9.33 4.17 -10.66
CA HIS A 126 9.39 3.66 -9.31
C HIS A 126 8.18 2.78 -9.02
N TYR A 127 8.36 1.48 -8.77
CA TYR A 127 7.27 0.58 -8.35
C TYR A 127 7.37 0.33 -6.84
N LYS A 128 6.28 0.59 -6.11
CA LYS A 128 6.25 0.68 -4.64
C LYS A 128 4.96 0.12 -4.05
N ASP A 129 4.94 0.00 -2.72
CA ASP A 129 3.72 -0.16 -1.92
C ASP A 129 2.80 -1.28 -2.44
N PRO A 130 3.30 -2.54 -2.50
CA PRO A 130 2.51 -3.67 -2.98
C PRO A 130 1.37 -3.99 -2.02
N VAL A 131 0.21 -4.33 -2.60
CA VAL A 131 -0.96 -4.92 -1.95
C VAL A 131 -1.25 -6.22 -2.69
N ALA A 132 -0.90 -7.34 -2.05
CA ALA A 132 -1.04 -8.66 -2.64
C ALA A 132 -2.29 -9.37 -2.08
N PHE A 133 -3.02 -10.07 -2.96
CA PHE A 133 -4.13 -10.92 -2.55
C PHE A 133 -4.37 -12.04 -3.58
N THR A 134 -4.98 -13.13 -3.13
CA THR A 134 -5.41 -14.22 -4.00
C THR A 134 -6.91 -14.10 -4.26
N SER A 135 -7.32 -14.15 -5.52
CA SER A 135 -8.73 -14.15 -5.91
C SER A 135 -9.32 -15.56 -5.92
N ASN A 136 -10.65 -15.66 -5.99
CA ASN A 136 -11.38 -16.93 -5.91
C ASN A 136 -11.03 -17.92 -7.04
N ASP A 137 -10.55 -17.44 -8.19
CA ASP A 137 -10.08 -18.31 -9.28
C ASP A 137 -8.65 -18.87 -9.04
N GLY A 138 -8.02 -18.46 -7.94
CA GLY A 138 -6.68 -18.85 -7.50
C GLY A 138 -5.54 -18.06 -8.15
N ASN A 139 -5.83 -16.95 -8.83
CA ASN A 139 -4.80 -16.03 -9.29
C ASN A 139 -4.28 -15.18 -8.12
N THR A 140 -2.98 -14.91 -8.09
CA THR A 140 -2.38 -13.93 -7.18
C THR A 140 -2.28 -12.59 -7.89
N HIS A 141 -2.89 -11.56 -7.31
CA HIS A 141 -2.82 -10.18 -7.79
C HIS A 141 -1.90 -9.37 -6.89
N ILE A 142 -1.12 -8.46 -7.48
CA ILE A 142 -0.37 -7.45 -6.75
C ILE A 142 -0.74 -6.10 -7.33
N VAL A 143 -1.53 -5.34 -6.58
CA VAL A 143 -1.74 -3.93 -6.85
C VAL A 143 -0.53 -3.17 -6.30
N PHE A 144 0.02 -2.23 -7.05
CA PHE A 144 1.21 -1.50 -6.62
C PHE A 144 1.12 -0.02 -6.98
N CYS A 145 1.75 0.82 -6.18
CA CYS A 145 1.96 2.22 -6.52
C CYS A 145 3.07 2.35 -7.56
N HIS A 146 2.92 3.24 -8.54
CA HIS A 146 4.09 3.74 -9.25
C HIS A 146 4.19 5.25 -9.33
N HIS A 147 5.42 5.74 -9.41
CA HIS A 147 5.75 7.14 -9.63
C HIS A 147 6.63 7.33 -10.86
N PRO A 148 6.49 8.47 -11.57
CA PRO A 148 7.46 8.89 -12.57
C PRO A 148 8.79 9.29 -11.92
N PHE A 149 9.84 9.43 -12.72
CA PHE A 149 11.17 9.92 -12.30
C PHE A 149 11.11 11.26 -11.55
N SER A 150 10.10 12.07 -11.85
CA SER A 150 9.87 13.40 -11.28
C SER A 150 9.11 13.38 -9.95
N TRP A 151 8.60 12.22 -9.52
CA TRP A 151 7.76 12.07 -8.31
C TRP A 151 6.53 12.98 -8.28
N SER A 152 6.06 13.43 -9.45
CA SER A 152 5.00 14.45 -9.55
C SER A 152 3.58 13.90 -9.55
N SER A 153 3.43 12.57 -9.54
CA SER A 153 2.15 11.89 -9.44
C SER A 153 2.33 10.46 -8.93
N SER A 154 1.22 9.78 -8.62
CA SER A 154 1.19 8.32 -8.52
C SER A 154 -0.07 7.72 -9.14
N ASN A 155 0.00 6.42 -9.45
CA ASN A 155 -1.11 5.58 -9.90
C ASN A 155 -0.99 4.18 -9.29
N SER A 156 -2.09 3.43 -9.36
CA SER A 156 -2.14 2.02 -9.00
C SER A 156 -1.99 1.14 -10.23
N GLY A 157 -0.88 0.43 -10.37
CA GLY A 157 -0.68 -0.63 -11.36
C GLY A 157 -1.14 -1.99 -10.84
N LEU A 158 -1.18 -2.98 -11.73
CA LEU A 158 -1.56 -4.36 -11.41
C LEU A 158 -0.62 -5.36 -12.08
N LEU A 159 -0.06 -6.24 -11.25
CA LEU A 159 0.56 -7.49 -11.67
C LEU A 159 -0.38 -8.65 -11.38
N THR A 160 -0.32 -9.71 -12.19
CA THR A 160 -1.06 -10.95 -11.91
C THR A 160 -0.20 -12.15 -12.21
N ARG A 161 -0.15 -13.10 -11.28
CA ARG A 161 0.35 -14.45 -11.50
C ARG A 161 -0.84 -15.37 -11.52
N LYS A 162 -1.10 -15.99 -12.69
CA LYS A 162 -2.23 -16.91 -12.82
C LYS A 162 -2.00 -18.17 -11.99
N LYS A 163 -3.09 -18.83 -11.58
CA LYS A 163 -3.02 -20.10 -10.86
C LYS A 163 -2.07 -21.08 -11.54
N LYS A 164 -1.14 -21.67 -10.76
CA LYS A 164 -0.10 -22.61 -11.21
C LYS A 164 0.93 -22.04 -12.19
N GLN A 165 0.96 -20.73 -12.43
CA GLN A 165 2.07 -20.09 -13.15
C GLN A 165 3.13 -19.59 -12.17
N ALA A 166 4.37 -19.53 -12.64
CA ALA A 166 5.50 -19.11 -11.81
C ALA A 166 5.70 -17.59 -11.78
N SER A 167 5.40 -16.90 -12.89
CA SER A 167 5.74 -15.49 -13.09
C SER A 167 4.54 -14.56 -12.97
N PHE A 168 4.80 -13.34 -12.48
CA PHE A 168 3.86 -12.23 -12.54
C PHE A 168 3.94 -11.52 -13.90
N GLU A 169 2.78 -11.16 -14.44
CA GLU A 169 2.63 -10.36 -15.65
C GLU A 169 2.04 -8.98 -15.32
N LEU A 170 2.56 -7.92 -15.95
CA LEU A 170 1.96 -6.58 -15.86
C LEU A 170 0.67 -6.53 -16.68
N ILE A 171 -0.45 -6.36 -16.00
CA ILE A 171 -1.78 -6.30 -16.62
C ILE A 171 -2.17 -4.86 -16.96
N SER A 172 -1.89 -3.92 -16.06
CA SER A 172 -2.17 -2.50 -16.26
C SER A 172 -1.21 -1.64 -15.44
N GLU A 173 -0.82 -0.49 -15.99
CA GLU A 173 -0.13 0.56 -15.21
C GLU A 173 -1.14 1.46 -14.48
N ASN A 174 -2.45 1.30 -14.69
CA ASN A 174 -3.47 2.13 -14.05
C ASN A 174 -4.81 1.39 -13.94
N ILE A 175 -5.15 0.88 -12.76
CA ILE A 175 -6.44 0.24 -12.47
C ILE A 175 -7.40 1.17 -11.71
N LEU A 176 -6.90 2.28 -11.16
CA LEU A 176 -7.70 3.28 -10.47
C LEU A 176 -7.24 4.67 -10.91
N GLU A 177 -7.96 5.24 -11.88
CA GLU A 177 -7.67 6.57 -12.41
C GLU A 177 -7.69 7.63 -11.30
N ARG A 178 -6.94 8.72 -11.49
CA ARG A 178 -6.99 9.89 -10.59
C ARG A 178 -8.30 10.64 -10.79
N GLY A 179 -8.76 11.32 -9.75
CA GLY A 179 -10.00 12.08 -9.83
C GLY A 179 -9.76 13.54 -10.19
N ASN A 180 -10.84 14.31 -10.20
CA ASN A 180 -10.84 15.69 -10.64
C ASN A 180 -10.87 16.70 -9.50
N SER A 181 -11.12 16.23 -8.26
CA SER A 181 -11.50 17.10 -7.14
C SER A 181 -10.44 17.13 -6.04
N TRP A 182 -10.01 15.97 -5.54
CA TRP A 182 -9.15 15.90 -4.35
C TRP A 182 -7.97 14.93 -4.49
N ASP A 183 -8.08 13.90 -5.33
CA ASP A 183 -7.09 12.87 -5.64
C ASP A 183 -6.53 13.04 -7.06
N VAL A 184 -6.16 14.29 -7.38
CA VAL A 184 -5.79 14.77 -8.72
C VAL A 184 -4.38 14.33 -9.13
N ALA A 185 -3.44 14.26 -8.18
CA ALA A 185 -2.05 13.91 -8.43
C ALA A 185 -1.75 12.44 -8.07
N CYS A 186 -2.52 11.84 -7.16
CA CYS A 186 -2.27 10.49 -6.65
C CYS A 186 -3.56 9.68 -6.55
N SER A 187 -3.46 8.41 -6.87
CA SER A 187 -4.49 7.39 -6.65
C SER A 187 -3.77 6.06 -6.41
N ARG A 188 -3.40 5.81 -5.15
CA ARG A 188 -2.66 4.63 -4.71
C ARG A 188 -3.56 3.74 -3.85
N VAL A 189 -3.93 2.57 -4.34
CA VAL A 189 -4.60 1.56 -3.54
C VAL A 189 -3.68 1.10 -2.42
N THR A 190 -4.22 1.04 -1.20
CA THR A 190 -3.49 0.65 0.00
C THR A 190 -3.99 -0.67 0.57
N GLU A 191 -5.21 -1.07 0.24
CA GLU A 191 -5.77 -2.36 0.69
C GLU A 191 -7.02 -2.75 -0.12
N LYS A 192 -7.29 -4.07 -0.19
CA LYS A 192 -8.57 -4.65 -0.59
C LYS A 192 -9.25 -5.29 0.63
N LEU A 193 -10.49 -4.90 0.91
CA LEU A 193 -11.34 -5.57 1.90
C LEU A 193 -12.58 -6.16 1.21
N SER A 194 -12.74 -7.48 1.30
CA SER A 194 -13.95 -8.16 0.84
C SER A 194 -15.15 -7.73 1.69
N VAL A 195 -16.28 -7.43 1.05
CA VAL A 195 -17.49 -7.02 1.78
C VAL A 195 -18.23 -8.25 2.33
N PRO A 196 -18.55 -8.29 3.64
CA PRO A 196 -19.28 -9.41 4.23
C PRO A 196 -20.68 -9.61 3.60
N LYS A 197 -21.11 -10.87 3.48
CA LYS A 197 -22.44 -11.26 2.99
C LYS A 197 -23.54 -11.07 4.05
N ILE A 198 -23.72 -9.85 4.49
CA ILE A 198 -24.64 -9.49 5.58
C ILE A 198 -25.61 -8.41 5.10
N GLY A 199 -26.87 -8.51 5.52
CA GLY A 199 -27.91 -7.51 5.23
C GLY A 199 -28.09 -7.29 3.72
N PRO A 200 -28.00 -6.05 3.20
CA PRO A 200 -28.16 -5.76 1.77
C PRO A 200 -27.16 -6.48 0.85
N PHE A 201 -26.06 -7.00 1.39
CA PHE A 201 -25.02 -7.68 0.61
C PHE A 201 -25.17 -9.20 0.58
N ALA A 202 -26.13 -9.78 1.31
CA ALA A 202 -26.29 -11.23 1.47
C ALA A 202 -26.48 -11.97 0.14
N ASP A 203 -27.32 -11.43 -0.74
CA ASP A 203 -27.69 -12.05 -2.03
C ASP A 203 -26.95 -11.45 -3.23
N LEU A 204 -26.05 -10.48 -3.01
CA LEU A 204 -25.27 -9.88 -4.09
C LEU A 204 -24.10 -10.78 -4.49
N PRO A 205 -23.57 -10.65 -5.73
CA PRO A 205 -22.26 -11.21 -6.08
C PRO A 205 -21.14 -10.70 -5.17
N ASP A 206 -20.01 -11.41 -5.12
CA ASP A 206 -18.85 -10.99 -4.34
C ASP A 206 -18.34 -9.63 -4.82
N LEU A 207 -18.12 -8.73 -3.87
CA LEU A 207 -17.58 -7.41 -4.12
C LEU A 207 -16.60 -7.04 -3.03
N SER A 208 -15.65 -6.19 -3.39
CA SER A 208 -14.64 -5.68 -2.48
C SER A 208 -14.61 -4.16 -2.51
N ILE A 209 -14.26 -3.58 -1.37
CA ILE A 209 -13.85 -2.19 -1.28
C ILE A 209 -12.33 -2.09 -1.31
N TYR A 210 -11.85 -0.99 -1.87
CA TYR A 210 -10.44 -0.70 -2.05
C TYR A 210 -10.15 0.63 -1.37
N PHE A 211 -9.35 0.58 -0.31
CA PHE A 211 -8.81 1.77 0.32
C PHE A 211 -7.76 2.36 -0.62
N TYR A 212 -7.74 3.68 -0.74
CA TYR A 212 -6.70 4.33 -1.51
C TYR A 212 -6.34 5.69 -0.95
N ASP A 213 -5.08 6.03 -1.16
CA ASP A 213 -4.46 7.30 -0.81
C ASP A 213 -4.50 8.23 -2.03
N GLY A 214 -4.97 9.46 -1.79
CA GLY A 214 -5.05 10.51 -2.80
C GLY A 214 -4.34 11.80 -2.37
N ALA A 215 -3.97 12.60 -3.37
CA ALA A 215 -3.36 13.90 -3.17
C ALA A 215 -3.85 14.90 -4.22
N GLU A 216 -4.15 16.13 -3.78
CA GLU A 216 -4.57 17.22 -4.68
C GLU A 216 -3.36 17.72 -5.49
N CYS A 217 -2.21 17.84 -4.82
CA CYS A 217 -0.95 18.22 -5.42
C CYS A 217 0.20 17.58 -4.65
N LEU A 218 1.23 17.13 -5.36
CA LEU A 218 2.48 16.69 -4.73
C LEU A 218 3.43 17.85 -4.42
N ARG A 219 2.93 19.09 -4.34
CA ARG A 219 3.67 20.28 -3.92
C ARG A 219 2.84 21.09 -2.94
N PRO A 220 3.45 21.68 -1.90
CA PRO A 220 2.76 22.62 -1.05
C PRO A 220 2.30 23.82 -1.88
N LEU A 221 1.03 24.17 -1.75
CA LEU A 221 0.45 25.36 -2.34
C LEU A 221 -0.25 26.14 -1.23
N ASP A 222 0.02 27.44 -1.14
CA ASP A 222 -0.68 28.29 -0.18
C ASP A 222 -2.18 28.32 -0.49
N GLN A 223 -3.01 28.20 0.54
CA GLN A 223 -4.45 28.34 0.38
C GLN A 223 -4.80 29.82 0.15
N ASN A 224 -5.68 30.07 -0.82
CA ASN A 224 -6.21 31.40 -1.03
C ASN A 224 -7.01 31.85 0.22
N ALA A 225 -6.56 32.91 0.88
CA ALA A 225 -7.17 33.44 2.10
C ALA A 225 -8.64 33.88 1.92
N LYS A 226 -9.09 34.10 0.68
CA LYS A 226 -10.47 34.49 0.34
C LYS A 226 -11.36 33.29 -0.03
N ALA A 227 -10.80 32.08 -0.15
CA ALA A 227 -11.55 30.88 -0.51
C ALA A 227 -12.08 30.14 0.73
N ALA A 228 -13.10 29.29 0.53
CA ALA A 228 -13.54 28.37 1.56
C ALA A 228 -12.41 27.41 1.96
N LYS A 229 -12.33 27.08 3.25
CA LYS A 229 -11.39 26.06 3.73
C LYS A 229 -11.85 24.68 3.27
N ARG A 230 -10.92 23.89 2.72
CA ARG A 230 -11.14 22.50 2.30
C ARG A 230 -9.97 21.63 2.78
N PRO A 231 -10.17 20.33 3.04
CA PRO A 231 -9.08 19.39 3.26
C PRO A 231 -8.13 19.41 2.06
N ARG A 232 -6.82 19.41 2.31
CA ARG A 232 -5.78 19.31 1.27
C ARG A 232 -4.72 18.32 1.72
N GLY A 233 -4.33 17.42 0.82
CA GLY A 233 -3.13 16.61 1.01
C GLY A 233 -1.88 17.46 0.77
N TYR A 234 -0.83 17.22 1.55
CA TYR A 234 0.50 17.74 1.27
C TYR A 234 1.27 16.71 0.41
N SER A 235 2.42 17.11 -0.13
CA SER A 235 3.27 16.27 -1.01
C SER A 235 3.56 14.85 -0.51
N CYS A 236 3.46 14.61 0.79
CA CYS A 236 3.66 13.30 1.41
C CYS A 236 2.52 12.91 2.35
N GLU A 237 1.40 13.63 2.34
CA GLU A 237 0.30 13.46 3.28
C GLU A 237 -0.98 13.17 2.52
N GLU A 238 -1.28 11.89 2.41
CA GLU A 238 -2.41 11.43 1.63
C GLU A 238 -3.70 11.49 2.44
N LEU A 239 -4.76 11.93 1.77
CA LEU A 239 -6.12 11.81 2.27
C LEU A 239 -6.66 10.46 1.79
N GLY A 240 -7.49 9.81 2.58
CA GLY A 240 -7.99 8.48 2.26
C GLY A 240 -9.33 8.52 1.53
N GLY A 241 -9.48 7.65 0.55
CA GLY A 241 -10.70 7.42 -0.22
C GLY A 241 -11.09 5.95 -0.26
N LEU A 242 -12.24 5.68 -0.89
CA LEU A 242 -12.70 4.33 -1.18
C LEU A 242 -13.10 4.19 -2.65
N ALA A 243 -12.76 3.06 -3.22
CA ALA A 243 -13.36 2.54 -4.44
C ALA A 243 -14.00 1.17 -4.15
N TRP A 244 -14.81 0.67 -5.07
CA TRP A 244 -15.41 -0.65 -4.98
C TRP A 244 -15.38 -1.34 -6.35
N GLY A 245 -15.45 -2.67 -6.37
CA GLY A 245 -15.57 -3.44 -7.60
C GLY A 245 -16.17 -4.82 -7.32
N TRP A 246 -16.83 -5.38 -8.33
CA TRP A 246 -17.23 -6.79 -8.31
C TRP A 246 -15.99 -7.66 -8.46
N ASP A 247 -15.85 -8.68 -7.61
CA ASP A 247 -14.66 -9.53 -7.59
C ASP A 247 -14.49 -10.28 -8.92
N THR A 248 -15.61 -10.65 -9.56
CA THR A 248 -15.62 -11.32 -10.88
C THR A 248 -15.25 -10.40 -12.05
N GLU A 249 -15.25 -9.08 -11.84
CA GLU A 249 -14.91 -8.09 -12.87
C GLU A 249 -13.59 -7.35 -12.58
N PHE A 250 -12.87 -7.74 -11.53
CA PHE A 250 -11.57 -7.17 -11.23
C PHE A 250 -10.64 -7.23 -12.47
N PRO A 251 -9.98 -6.12 -12.87
CA PRO A 251 -9.73 -4.90 -12.10
C PRO A 251 -10.65 -3.69 -12.40
N LYS A 252 -11.92 -3.90 -12.79
CA LYS A 252 -12.85 -2.77 -12.92
C LYS A 252 -13.22 -2.19 -11.55
N LEU A 253 -12.74 -1.00 -11.25
CA LEU A 253 -12.98 -0.29 -9.99
C LEU A 253 -13.79 0.99 -10.19
N ASN A 254 -14.67 1.31 -9.24
CA ASN A 254 -15.54 2.48 -9.22
C ASN A 254 -15.30 3.28 -7.94
N LYS A 255 -15.05 4.58 -8.05
CA LYS A 255 -14.82 5.44 -6.88
C LYS A 255 -16.11 5.71 -6.10
N LEU A 256 -16.02 5.65 -4.78
CA LEU A 256 -17.02 6.20 -3.86
C LEU A 256 -16.66 7.63 -3.45
N SER A 257 -15.38 7.90 -3.23
CA SER A 257 -14.84 9.23 -2.89
C SER A 257 -14.62 10.10 -4.12
N ILE A 258 -15.70 10.57 -4.76
CA ILE A 258 -15.62 11.37 -6.00
C ILE A 258 -15.22 12.81 -5.70
N ASP A 259 -16.01 13.50 -4.90
CA ASP A 259 -15.84 14.94 -4.66
C ASP A 259 -14.92 15.24 -3.48
N PHE A 260 -14.92 14.35 -2.49
CA PHE A 260 -14.19 14.52 -1.23
C PHE A 260 -13.53 13.22 -0.79
N PRO A 261 -12.40 13.30 -0.06
CA PRO A 261 -11.87 12.15 0.67
C PRO A 261 -12.88 11.70 1.74
N LEU A 262 -12.83 10.42 2.08
CA LEU A 262 -13.67 9.81 3.12
C LEU A 262 -12.94 9.71 4.46
N PHE A 263 -11.60 9.65 4.46
CA PHE A 263 -10.79 9.52 5.66
C PHE A 263 -9.87 10.72 5.82
N ILE A 264 -10.09 11.48 6.90
CA ILE A 264 -9.33 12.68 7.24
C ILE A 264 -9.07 12.63 8.74
N SER A 265 -7.81 12.85 9.15
CA SER A 265 -7.50 13.02 10.57
C SER A 265 -8.15 14.31 11.11
N PRO A 266 -8.73 14.30 12.31
CA PRO A 266 -9.17 15.52 12.99
C PRO A 266 -7.99 16.33 13.56
N HIS A 267 -6.75 15.87 13.36
CA HIS A 267 -5.53 16.43 13.93
C HIS A 267 -4.50 16.77 12.86
N GLY A 268 -3.51 17.59 13.26
CA GLY A 268 -2.38 17.97 12.42
C GLY A 268 -2.82 18.52 11.08
N THR A 269 -2.38 17.86 10.01
CA THR A 269 -2.61 18.26 8.63
C THR A 269 -3.84 17.63 7.99
N GLY A 270 -4.54 16.76 8.72
CA GLY A 270 -5.66 15.99 8.20
C GLY A 270 -5.28 14.68 7.49
N CYS A 271 -3.98 14.36 7.38
CA CYS A 271 -3.53 13.10 6.78
C CYS A 271 -4.10 11.87 7.50
N SER A 272 -4.66 10.95 6.74
CA SER A 272 -5.05 9.61 7.17
C SER A 272 -4.75 8.67 6.02
N ARG A 273 -3.64 7.94 6.10
CA ARG A 273 -3.04 7.23 4.96
C ARG A 273 -2.68 5.79 5.27
N TYR A 274 -2.36 5.01 4.23
CA TYR A 274 -2.04 3.58 4.35
C TYR A 274 -3.10 2.82 5.14
N ALA A 275 -4.36 3.16 4.91
CA ALA A 275 -5.46 2.43 5.52
C ALA A 275 -5.45 0.99 4.99
N SER A 276 -5.39 0.05 5.92
CA SER A 276 -5.47 -1.38 5.69
C SER A 276 -6.46 -1.98 6.68
N ALA A 277 -7.19 -3.00 6.24
CA ALA A 277 -8.21 -3.67 6.98
C ALA A 277 -8.31 -5.13 6.52
N VAL A 278 -8.45 -6.03 7.47
CA VAL A 278 -8.56 -7.46 7.24
C VAL A 278 -9.75 -8.03 8.02
N SER A 279 -10.48 -8.94 7.38
CA SER A 279 -11.49 -9.75 8.06
C SER A 279 -10.80 -10.91 8.77
N LEU A 280 -11.13 -11.12 10.03
CA LEU A 280 -10.63 -12.23 10.83
C LEU A 280 -11.56 -13.44 10.70
N ALA A 281 -11.05 -14.62 11.09
CA ALA A 281 -11.78 -15.88 10.95
C ALA A 281 -13.09 -15.93 11.76
N ASP A 282 -13.20 -15.13 12.82
CA ASP A 282 -14.41 -15.00 13.65
C ASP A 282 -15.47 -14.04 13.05
N GLY A 283 -15.18 -13.41 11.91
CA GLY A 283 -16.06 -12.43 11.25
C GLY A 283 -15.85 -10.98 11.72
N SER A 284 -14.95 -10.75 12.67
CA SER A 284 -14.57 -9.41 13.10
C SER A 284 -13.61 -8.75 12.09
N ILE A 285 -13.47 -7.43 12.15
CA ILE A 285 -12.61 -6.67 11.24
C ILE A 285 -11.57 -5.90 12.05
N PHE A 286 -10.29 -6.06 11.68
CA PHE A 286 -9.21 -5.24 12.22
C PHE A 286 -8.69 -4.29 11.14
N ALA A 287 -8.58 -3.01 11.47
CA ALA A 287 -8.07 -1.98 10.58
C ALA A 287 -6.93 -1.21 11.23
N ALA A 288 -5.94 -0.81 10.44
CA ALA A 288 -4.84 0.04 10.85
C ALA A 288 -4.54 1.11 9.80
N TRP A 289 -4.09 2.28 10.23
CA TRP A 289 -3.72 3.39 9.35
C TRP A 289 -2.74 4.33 10.04
N GLN A 290 -2.05 5.18 9.28
CA GLN A 290 -1.26 6.26 9.84
C GLN A 290 -2.10 7.52 9.94
N GLN A 291 -2.09 8.15 11.11
CA GLN A 291 -2.93 9.32 11.40
C GLN A 291 -2.08 10.52 11.81
N SER A 292 -2.21 11.65 11.10
CA SER A 292 -1.53 12.90 11.47
C SER A 292 -1.91 13.36 12.88
N GLN A 293 -0.92 13.86 13.61
CA GLN A 293 -1.04 14.46 14.94
C GLN A 293 -0.64 15.93 14.92
N LYS A 294 -0.94 16.65 16.02
CA LYS A 294 -0.65 18.09 16.16
C LYS A 294 0.84 18.42 16.10
N ASP A 295 1.71 17.49 16.48
CA ASP A 295 3.17 17.59 16.43
C ASP A 295 3.75 17.14 15.08
N GLU A 296 2.89 16.98 14.05
CA GLU A 296 3.22 16.49 12.71
C GLU A 296 3.66 15.02 12.65
N SER A 297 3.68 14.31 13.79
CA SER A 297 3.89 12.86 13.79
C SER A 297 2.72 12.13 13.13
N GLN A 298 2.99 10.92 12.66
CA GLN A 298 2.01 10.06 11.99
C GLN A 298 2.08 8.63 12.54
N PRO A 299 1.75 8.41 13.83
CA PRO A 299 1.74 7.08 14.42
C PRO A 299 0.81 6.14 13.66
N LEU A 300 1.15 4.86 13.69
CA LEU A 300 0.23 3.80 13.29
C LEU A 300 -0.82 3.66 14.40
N VAL A 301 -2.09 3.75 14.04
CA VAL A 301 -3.22 3.48 14.93
C VAL A 301 -3.99 2.28 14.40
N GLY A 302 -4.75 1.63 15.28
CA GLY A 302 -5.56 0.46 14.94
C GLY A 302 -6.93 0.51 15.60
N ASN A 303 -7.91 -0.13 14.96
CA ASN A 303 -9.24 -0.31 15.48
C ASN A 303 -9.75 -1.72 15.17
N HIS A 304 -10.37 -2.35 16.15
CA HIS A 304 -11.02 -3.65 16.01
C HIS A 304 -12.54 -3.47 16.12
N LEU A 305 -13.27 -3.99 15.14
CA LEU A 305 -14.73 -4.09 15.16
C LEU A 305 -15.11 -5.55 15.38
N SER A 306 -15.85 -5.84 16.45
CA SER A 306 -16.36 -7.19 16.72
C SER A 306 -17.38 -7.61 15.67
N THR A 307 -17.64 -8.91 15.58
CA THR A 307 -18.63 -9.48 14.65
C THR A 307 -20.02 -8.91 14.90
N GLU A 308 -20.40 -8.67 16.16
CA GLU A 308 -21.69 -8.06 16.52
C GLU A 308 -21.81 -6.64 15.97
N GLU A 309 -20.75 -5.84 16.04
CA GLU A 309 -20.75 -4.48 15.50
C GLU A 309 -20.76 -4.47 13.97
N VAL A 310 -20.05 -5.40 13.33
CA VAL A 310 -20.10 -5.59 11.86
C VAL A 310 -21.53 -5.94 11.44
N GLU A 311 -22.16 -6.89 12.11
CA GLU A 311 -23.55 -7.26 11.83
C GLU A 311 -24.52 -6.13 12.06
N ARG A 312 -24.38 -5.38 13.17
CA ARG A 312 -25.23 -4.24 13.47
C ARG A 312 -25.16 -3.19 12.36
N ILE A 313 -23.95 -2.80 11.95
CA ILE A 313 -23.74 -1.80 10.90
C ILE A 313 -24.31 -2.23 9.55
N LEU A 314 -24.19 -3.53 9.21
CA LEU A 314 -24.58 -4.03 7.88
C LEU A 314 -26.04 -4.50 7.79
N LYS A 315 -26.73 -4.70 8.92
CA LYS A 315 -28.16 -5.06 8.96
C LYS A 315 -29.09 -3.84 9.04
N ASP A 316 -28.58 -2.73 9.56
CA ASP A 316 -29.26 -1.43 9.60
C ASP A 316 -29.42 -0.83 8.18
#